data_AF-A0A409W0M5-F1
#
_entry.id   AF-A0A409W0M5-F1
#
_cell.length_a   1.000
_cell.length_b   1.000
_cell.length_c   1.000
_cell.angle_alpha   90.00
_cell.angle_beta   90.00
_cell.angle_gamma   90.00
#
_symmetry.space_group_name_H-M   'P 1'
#
loop_
_entity.id
_entity.type
_entity.pdbx_description
1 polymer ?
#
loop_
_entity_poly.entity_id
_entity_poly.type
_entity_poly.pdbx_seq_one_letter_code
_entity_poly.pdbx_strand_id
1 'polypeptide(L)'
;MWNKICNDQARRRAEHHFDHLCNVIWKKEIMNGAMVVKFEANQKSVIKVLEKKLQRFAMIPRGMFDTDSETKIAPILYEDLINRIEKTRQEKRFNLEELNRALKDRDLLLQSIHNSRLNEVHNLLKNYVDQVVAFEHSPDGCKVDPQQVLHRHLINQVSDAEAYVQVINDASLKYCIHERDYLDGMLQTAQDELIKASQSLRYFEVAPSFSFISFSDPVDPHPELTKMAQEGKMELRALRYNYDIHELAKGFTPSAAVTKRAMKDYADACSLFGADSWGMNADLDCCDSVSQMGLHVHKKPSFLNLVKLAFRSKADRFLATRQHDSSTSFLSSSINVVQ
;
A
#
# COMPACT_ATOMS: atom_id res chain seq x y z
N MET A 1 36.06 -0.21 4.51
CA MET A 1 35.33 0.34 3.36
C MET A 1 35.92 1.71 3.04
N TRP A 2 36.43 1.89 1.82
CA TRP A 2 37.21 3.08 1.45
C TRP A 2 36.39 4.38 1.46
N ASN A 3 35.08 4.27 1.18
CA ASN A 3 34.14 5.39 1.18
C ASN A 3 33.82 5.95 2.58
N LYS A 4 34.05 5.19 3.65
CA LYS A 4 33.79 5.64 5.04
C LYS A 4 34.93 6.50 5.61
N ILE A 5 35.98 6.77 4.83
CA ILE A 5 37.12 7.57 5.28
C ILE A 5 36.86 9.04 4.95
N CYS A 6 36.38 9.78 5.95
CA CYS A 6 35.90 11.15 5.78
C CYS A 6 37.00 12.23 5.81
N ASN A 7 38.16 11.96 6.41
CA ASN A 7 39.25 12.93 6.56
C ASN A 7 40.39 12.65 5.58
N ASP A 8 40.89 13.68 4.88
CA ASP A 8 42.03 13.61 3.95
C ASP A 8 43.29 13.03 4.57
N GLN A 9 43.56 13.31 5.85
CA GLN A 9 44.69 12.70 6.56
C GLN A 9 44.48 11.19 6.75
N ALA A 10 43.27 10.76 7.11
CA ALA A 10 42.94 9.35 7.23
C ALA A 10 42.98 8.65 5.86
N ARG A 11 42.55 9.34 4.79
CA ARG A 11 42.61 8.84 3.41
C ARG A 11 44.06 8.65 2.95
N ARG A 12 44.92 9.64 3.17
CA ARG A 12 46.37 9.54 2.87
C ARG A 12 47.04 8.39 3.62
N ARG A 13 46.72 8.21 4.92
CA ARG A 13 47.23 7.06 5.69
C ARG A 13 46.75 5.72 5.14
N ALA A 14 45.47 5.62 4.79
CA ALA A 14 44.92 4.41 4.19
C ALA A 14 45.57 4.12 2.82
N GLU A 15 45.76 5.13 1.98
CA GLU A 15 46.46 5.00 0.69
C GLU A 15 47.90 4.52 0.87
N HIS A 16 48.64 5.16 1.76
CA HIS A 16 50.00 4.75 2.10
C HIS A 16 50.04 3.30 2.61
N HIS A 17 49.13 2.90 3.50
CA HIS A 17 49.04 1.52 3.97
C HIS A 17 48.68 0.54 2.86
N PHE A 18 47.80 0.92 1.94
CA PHE A 18 47.44 0.08 0.80
C PHE A 18 48.63 -0.11 -0.14
N ASP A 19 49.39 0.95 -0.41
CA ASP A 19 50.60 0.85 -1.23
C ASP A 19 51.66 0.00 -0.54
N HIS A 20 51.82 0.13 0.78
CA HIS A 20 52.72 -0.70 1.56
C HIS A 20 52.30 -2.18 1.55
N LEU A 21 51.00 -2.45 1.69
CA LEU A 21 50.45 -3.80 1.57
C LEU A 21 50.73 -4.39 0.18
N CYS A 22 50.50 -3.62 -0.89
CA CYS A 22 50.69 -4.12 -2.25
C CYS A 22 52.16 -4.32 -2.62
N ASN A 23 53.03 -3.39 -2.23
CA ASN A 23 54.41 -3.34 -2.75
C ASN A 23 55.43 -3.98 -1.81
N VAL A 24 55.11 -4.15 -0.52
CA VAL A 24 56.04 -4.69 0.49
C VAL A 24 55.53 -5.99 1.06
N ILE A 25 54.35 -5.98 1.71
CA ILE A 25 53.88 -7.13 2.49
C ILE A 25 53.42 -8.28 1.58
N TRP A 26 52.55 -7.99 0.60
CA TRP A 26 51.92 -9.00 -0.26
C TRP A 26 52.57 -9.09 -1.64
N LYS A 27 53.79 -8.55 -1.80
CA LYS A 27 54.48 -8.45 -3.09
C LYS A 27 54.61 -9.82 -3.76
N LYS A 28 55.02 -10.84 -3.00
CA LYS A 28 55.21 -12.20 -3.51
C LYS A 28 53.89 -12.83 -3.93
N GLU A 29 52.86 -12.67 -3.11
CA GLU A 29 51.53 -13.18 -3.39
C GLU A 29 50.96 -12.50 -4.62
N ILE A 30 51.10 -11.18 -4.77
CA ILE A 30 50.68 -10.41 -5.96
C ILE A 30 51.47 -10.82 -7.21
N MET A 31 52.75 -11.20 -7.07
CA MET A 31 53.52 -11.80 -8.18
C MET A 31 52.96 -13.18 -8.57
N ASN A 32 52.45 -13.97 -7.62
CA ASN A 32 51.82 -15.30 -7.85
C ASN A 32 50.34 -15.21 -8.28
N GLY A 33 49.94 -14.12 -8.93
CA GLY A 33 49.06 -13.18 -8.24
C GLY A 33 47.78 -13.61 -7.49
N ALA A 34 47.83 -13.26 -6.22
CA ALA A 34 46.75 -12.58 -5.55
C ALA A 34 46.50 -11.18 -6.15
N MET A 35 45.40 -10.55 -5.74
CA MET A 35 45.15 -9.14 -6.00
C MET A 35 44.61 -8.50 -4.74
N VAL A 36 45.14 -7.33 -4.41
CA VAL A 36 44.59 -6.47 -3.36
C VAL A 36 43.76 -5.39 -4.04
N VAL A 37 42.51 -5.23 -3.59
CA VAL A 37 41.53 -4.33 -4.21
C VAL A 37 40.99 -3.37 -3.16
N LYS A 38 40.86 -2.09 -3.52
CA LYS A 38 40.15 -1.11 -2.70
C LYS A 38 38.65 -1.37 -2.83
N PHE A 39 38.00 -1.68 -1.71
CA PHE A 39 36.55 -1.87 -1.66
C PHE A 39 35.87 -0.59 -1.18
N GLU A 40 35.19 0.10 -2.09
CA GLU A 40 34.52 1.37 -1.81
C GLU A 40 33.08 1.19 -1.30
N ALA A 41 32.62 -0.05 -1.10
CA ALA A 41 31.26 -0.37 -0.66
C ALA A 41 30.16 0.28 -1.51
N ASN A 42 30.46 0.53 -2.78
CA ASN A 42 29.48 0.85 -3.81
C ASN A 42 29.40 -0.31 -4.81
N GLN A 43 28.26 -0.44 -5.49
CA GLN A 43 28.01 -1.51 -6.46
C GLN A 43 29.11 -1.59 -7.53
N LYS A 44 29.58 -0.45 -8.03
CA LYS A 44 30.66 -0.38 -9.03
C LYS A 44 31.95 -1.04 -8.54
N SER A 45 32.32 -0.82 -7.28
CA SER A 45 33.49 -1.43 -6.67
C SER A 45 33.32 -2.93 -6.45
N VAL A 46 32.12 -3.40 -6.08
CA VAL A 46 31.81 -4.83 -5.98
C VAL A 46 31.97 -5.49 -7.35
N ILE A 47 31.31 -4.95 -8.38
CA ILE A 47 31.37 -5.47 -9.75
C ILE A 47 32.83 -5.49 -10.23
N LYS A 48 33.58 -4.40 -10.04
CA LYS A 48 35.00 -4.32 -10.41
C LYS A 48 35.87 -5.37 -9.70
N VAL A 49 35.58 -5.66 -8.43
CA VAL A 49 36.28 -6.72 -7.67
C VAL A 49 35.92 -8.10 -8.20
N LEU A 50 34.65 -8.33 -8.50
CA LEU A 50 34.18 -9.57 -9.11
C LEU A 50 34.81 -9.75 -10.49
N GLU A 51 34.68 -8.80 -11.41
CA GLU A 51 35.29 -8.79 -12.75
C GLU A 51 36.80 -9.07 -12.72
N LYS A 52 37.53 -8.47 -11.77
CA LYS A 52 38.96 -8.73 -11.61
C LYS A 52 39.28 -10.14 -11.13
N LYS A 53 38.42 -10.73 -10.30
CA LYS A 53 38.50 -12.17 -9.99
C LYS A 53 38.15 -13.01 -11.22
N LEU A 54 37.11 -12.64 -11.97
CA LEU A 54 36.67 -13.33 -13.19
C LEU A 54 37.75 -13.39 -14.25
N GLN A 55 38.52 -12.32 -14.47
CA GLN A 55 39.62 -12.31 -15.45
C GLN A 55 40.74 -13.30 -15.14
N ARG A 56 40.91 -13.67 -13.86
CA ARG A 56 42.03 -14.52 -13.43
C ARG A 56 41.66 -16.00 -13.34
N PHE A 57 40.43 -16.28 -12.94
CA PHE A 57 39.84 -17.60 -13.09
C PHE A 57 39.28 -17.67 -14.50
N ALA A 58 40.08 -18.19 -15.46
CA ALA A 58 39.74 -18.25 -16.89
C ALA A 58 38.41 -18.93 -17.26
N MET A 59 37.61 -19.37 -16.28
CA MET A 59 36.30 -19.99 -16.44
C MET A 59 35.41 -19.68 -15.24
N ILE A 60 35.18 -18.41 -14.92
CA ILE A 60 33.89 -18.08 -14.35
C ILE A 60 33.05 -17.55 -15.52
N PRO A 61 32.13 -18.37 -16.07
CA PRO A 61 31.26 -17.96 -17.15
C PRO A 61 30.58 -16.65 -16.78
N ARG A 62 30.42 -15.74 -17.74
CA ARG A 62 29.72 -14.46 -17.53
C ARG A 62 28.34 -14.67 -16.88
N GLY A 63 27.71 -15.81 -17.18
CA GLY A 63 26.46 -16.23 -16.58
C GLY A 63 26.53 -16.84 -15.18
N MET A 64 27.67 -16.86 -14.47
CA MET A 64 27.70 -17.31 -13.05
C MET A 64 26.90 -16.37 -12.13
N PHE A 65 26.63 -15.15 -12.58
CA PHE A 65 25.75 -14.18 -11.90
C PHE A 65 24.42 -13.99 -12.63
N ASP A 66 24.18 -14.72 -13.73
CA ASP A 66 22.84 -14.75 -14.30
C ASP A 66 21.93 -15.41 -13.27
N THR A 67 20.69 -14.94 -13.24
CA THR A 67 19.66 -15.45 -12.33
C THR A 67 19.21 -16.87 -12.69
N ASP A 68 19.74 -17.44 -13.77
CA ASP A 68 19.56 -18.84 -14.13
C ASP A 68 19.97 -19.75 -12.96
N SER A 69 19.06 -20.66 -12.63
CA SER A 69 19.09 -21.51 -11.44
C SER A 69 20.30 -22.43 -11.34
N GLU A 70 21.06 -22.63 -12.43
CA GLU A 70 22.20 -23.55 -12.49
C GLU A 70 23.50 -22.99 -11.87
N THR A 71 23.54 -21.70 -11.53
CA THR A 71 24.75 -21.10 -10.94
C THR A 71 24.87 -21.45 -9.46
N LYS A 72 26.09 -21.78 -9.00
CA LYS A 72 26.36 -22.05 -7.57
C LYS A 72 26.10 -20.86 -6.64
N ILE A 73 25.94 -19.66 -7.20
CA ILE A 73 25.74 -18.41 -6.44
C ILE A 73 24.25 -18.08 -6.33
N ALA A 74 23.43 -18.44 -7.32
CA ALA A 74 21.99 -18.15 -7.34
C ALA A 74 21.26 -18.54 -6.04
N PRO A 75 21.42 -19.77 -5.49
CA PRO A 75 20.76 -20.14 -4.23
C PRO A 75 21.14 -19.24 -3.05
N ILE A 76 22.42 -18.84 -2.95
CA ILE A 76 22.92 -18.00 -1.86
C ILE A 76 22.35 -16.58 -1.96
N LEU A 77 22.33 -16.01 -3.17
CA LEU A 77 21.74 -14.68 -3.38
C LEU A 77 20.24 -14.69 -3.15
N TYR A 78 19.56 -15.75 -3.60
CA TYR A 78 18.14 -15.92 -3.41
C TYR A 78 17.79 -16.00 -1.92
N GLU A 79 18.50 -16.83 -1.14
CA GLU A 79 18.30 -16.93 0.31
C GLU A 79 18.55 -15.59 1.02
N ASP A 80 19.62 -14.87 0.66
CA ASP A 80 19.88 -13.52 1.19
C ASP A 80 18.73 -12.54 0.87
N LEU A 81 18.19 -12.57 -0.35
CA LEU A 81 17.05 -11.73 -0.74
C LEU A 81 15.79 -12.06 0.07
N ILE A 82 15.47 -13.35 0.25
CA ILE A 82 14.33 -13.77 1.09
C ILE A 82 14.50 -13.27 2.53
N ASN A 83 15.70 -13.41 3.09
CA ASN A 83 16.02 -12.92 4.44
C ASN A 83 15.88 -11.40 4.55
N ARG A 84 16.35 -10.65 3.54
CA ARG A 84 16.19 -9.19 3.48
C ARG A 84 14.74 -8.78 3.37
N ILE A 85 13.93 -9.46 2.57
CA ILE A 85 12.48 -9.21 2.47
C ILE A 85 11.83 -9.38 3.84
N GLU A 86 12.10 -10.48 4.54
CA GLU A 86 11.49 -10.74 5.84
C GLU A 86 11.91 -9.70 6.89
N LYS A 87 13.20 -9.37 6.96
CA LYS A 87 13.69 -8.31 7.85
C LYS A 87 13.05 -6.96 7.55
N THR A 88 12.93 -6.61 6.26
CA THR A 88 12.35 -5.32 5.85
C THR A 88 10.84 -5.28 6.12
N ARG A 89 10.14 -6.43 6.05
CA ARG A 89 8.74 -6.54 6.51
C ARG A 89 8.59 -6.30 8.01
N GLN A 90 9.49 -6.84 8.82
CA GLN A 90 9.50 -6.58 10.27
C GLN A 90 9.72 -5.09 10.57
N GLU A 91 10.66 -4.45 9.87
CA GLU A 91 10.90 -3.02 9.99
C GLU A 91 9.69 -2.18 9.55
N LYS A 92 8.98 -2.59 8.49
CA LYS A 92 7.73 -1.94 8.07
C LYS A 92 6.67 -2.00 9.18
N ARG A 93 6.44 -3.18 9.75
CA ARG A 93 5.47 -3.37 10.85
C ARG A 93 5.81 -2.50 12.05
N PHE A 94 7.08 -2.48 12.45
CA PHE A 94 7.56 -1.61 13.53
C PHE A 94 7.24 -0.14 13.24
N ASN A 95 7.56 0.38 12.04
CA ASN A 95 7.28 1.77 11.71
C ASN A 95 5.76 2.08 11.63
N LEU A 96 4.92 1.13 11.21
CA LEU A 96 3.46 1.29 11.24
C LEU A 96 2.93 1.37 12.68
N GLU A 97 3.43 0.53 13.59
CA GLU A 97 3.07 0.56 15.01
C GLU A 97 3.49 1.88 15.67
N GLU A 98 4.71 2.35 15.40
CA GLU A 98 5.19 3.64 15.90
C GLU A 98 4.41 4.82 15.32
N LEU A 99 4.05 4.78 14.03
CA LEU A 99 3.18 5.79 13.42
C LEU A 99 1.80 5.82 14.07
N ASN A 100 1.21 4.65 14.36
CA ASN A 100 -0.05 4.55 15.08
C ASN A 100 0.05 5.17 16.48
N ARG A 101 1.15 4.94 17.20
CA ARG A 101 1.41 5.60 18.50
C ARG A 101 1.51 7.12 18.34
N ALA A 102 2.30 7.59 17.37
CA ALA A 102 2.48 9.02 17.09
C ALA A 102 1.16 9.72 16.69
N LEU A 103 0.26 9.02 15.99
CA LEU A 103 -1.08 9.50 15.67
C LEU A 103 -1.97 9.63 16.91
N LYS A 104 -1.85 8.71 17.87
CA LYS A 104 -2.59 8.78 19.15
C LYS A 104 -2.10 9.93 20.02
N ASP A 105 -0.78 10.14 20.06
CA ASP A 105 -0.13 11.17 20.88
C ASP A 105 -0.13 12.56 20.22
N ARG A 106 -0.56 12.65 18.96
CA ARG A 106 -0.58 13.87 18.14
C ARG A 106 0.79 14.48 17.88
N ASP A 107 1.84 13.66 17.86
CA ASP A 107 3.20 14.10 17.56
C ASP A 107 3.43 14.16 16.04
N LEU A 108 3.20 15.33 15.45
CA LEU A 108 3.35 15.55 14.01
C LEU A 108 4.79 15.32 13.50
N LEU A 109 5.80 15.60 14.33
CA LEU A 109 7.20 15.40 13.95
C LEU A 109 7.49 13.89 13.86
N LEU A 110 7.07 13.13 14.86
CA LEU A 110 7.25 11.68 14.89
C LEU A 110 6.44 11.01 13.76
N GLN A 111 5.23 11.49 13.48
CA GLN A 111 4.44 11.05 12.32
C GLN A 111 5.19 11.27 11.00
N SER A 112 5.78 12.46 10.79
CA SER A 112 6.56 12.77 9.59
C SER A 112 7.78 11.85 9.44
N ILE A 113 8.52 11.61 10.53
CA ILE A 113 9.69 10.72 10.54
C ILE A 113 9.30 9.30 10.15
N HIS A 114 8.25 8.74 10.76
CA HIS A 114 7.83 7.37 10.46
C HIS A 114 7.21 7.23 9.06
N ASN A 115 6.48 8.23 8.58
CA ASN A 115 6.00 8.26 7.20
C ASN A 115 7.16 8.23 6.19
N SER A 116 8.21 9.05 6.41
CA SER A 116 9.40 9.02 5.54
C SER A 116 10.07 7.65 5.54
N ARG A 117 10.25 7.05 6.72
CA ARG A 117 10.84 5.71 6.85
C ARG A 117 9.98 4.63 6.20
N LEU A 118 8.65 4.70 6.34
CA LEU A 118 7.74 3.75 5.69
C LEU A 118 7.87 3.80 4.18
N ASN A 119 8.00 4.99 3.59
CA ASN A 119 8.24 5.13 2.15
C ASN A 119 9.57 4.51 1.71
N GLU A 120 10.65 4.73 2.47
CA GLU A 120 11.95 4.11 2.20
C GLU A 120 11.88 2.58 2.27
N VAL A 121 11.28 2.06 3.34
CA VAL A 121 11.09 0.62 3.59
C VAL A 121 10.19 -0.02 2.51
N HIS A 122 9.15 0.68 2.08
CA HIS A 122 8.28 0.24 0.99
C HIS A 122 9.06 0.11 -0.33
N ASN A 123 9.87 1.11 -0.67
CA ASN A 123 10.71 1.08 -1.87
C ASN A 123 11.75 -0.05 -1.83
N LEU A 124 12.36 -0.28 -0.67
CA LEU A 124 13.30 -1.40 -0.49
C LEU A 124 12.59 -2.76 -0.66
N LEU A 125 11.41 -2.93 -0.05
CA LEU A 125 10.63 -4.16 -0.21
C LEU A 125 10.28 -4.41 -1.67
N LYS A 126 9.79 -3.39 -2.37
CA LYS A 126 9.49 -3.48 -3.80
C LYS A 126 10.71 -3.96 -4.59
N ASN A 127 11.86 -3.29 -4.40
CA ASN A 127 13.09 -3.63 -5.11
C ASN A 127 13.57 -5.07 -4.83
N TYR A 128 13.46 -5.55 -3.58
CA TYR A 128 13.85 -6.92 -3.25
C TYR A 128 12.87 -7.96 -3.81
N VAL A 129 11.57 -7.68 -3.79
CA VAL A 129 10.56 -8.56 -4.38
C VAL A 129 10.74 -8.63 -5.90
N ASP A 130 10.95 -7.50 -6.57
CA ASP A 130 11.23 -7.43 -8.01
C ASP A 130 12.49 -8.26 -8.37
N GLN A 131 13.53 -8.21 -7.52
CA GLN A 131 14.73 -9.03 -7.69
C GLN A 131 14.47 -10.53 -7.51
N VAL A 132 13.61 -10.92 -6.57
CA VAL A 132 13.21 -12.33 -6.37
C VAL A 132 12.38 -12.83 -7.55
N VAL A 133 11.45 -12.02 -8.05
CA VAL A 133 10.62 -12.35 -9.22
C VAL A 133 11.47 -12.52 -10.49
N ALA A 134 12.57 -11.77 -10.62
CA ALA A 134 13.51 -11.89 -11.72
C ALA A 134 14.27 -13.23 -11.79
N PHE A 135 14.21 -14.08 -10.74
CA PHE A 135 14.72 -15.46 -10.83
C PHE A 135 13.80 -16.38 -11.64
N GLU A 136 12.55 -15.99 -11.89
CA GLU A 136 11.46 -16.77 -12.52
C GLU A 136 11.08 -18.06 -11.78
N HIS A 137 12.07 -18.86 -11.39
CA HIS A 137 11.96 -20.11 -10.64
C HIS A 137 12.89 -20.10 -9.42
N SER A 138 12.54 -20.87 -8.40
CA SER A 138 13.42 -21.04 -7.23
C SER A 138 14.70 -21.79 -7.64
N PRO A 139 15.90 -21.29 -7.28
CA PRO A 139 17.15 -22.02 -7.51
C PRO A 139 17.18 -23.39 -6.81
N ASP A 140 18.01 -24.30 -7.30
CA ASP A 140 18.16 -25.64 -6.70
C ASP A 140 18.50 -25.56 -5.21
N GLY A 141 17.75 -26.31 -4.40
CA GLY A 141 17.89 -26.33 -2.94
C GLY A 141 17.12 -25.24 -2.19
N CYS A 142 16.61 -24.22 -2.89
CA CYS A 142 15.72 -23.22 -2.30
C CYS A 142 14.27 -23.73 -2.32
N LYS A 143 13.58 -23.62 -1.18
CA LYS A 143 12.20 -24.14 -1.00
C LYS A 143 11.11 -23.11 -1.32
N VAL A 144 11.47 -21.84 -1.43
CA VAL A 144 10.52 -20.74 -1.50
C VAL A 144 10.35 -20.33 -2.95
N ASP A 145 9.16 -20.55 -3.48
CA ASP A 145 8.79 -20.16 -4.85
C ASP A 145 8.69 -18.62 -4.99
N PRO A 146 9.35 -17.99 -5.99
CA PRO A 146 9.25 -16.56 -6.23
C PRO A 146 7.82 -16.04 -6.33
N GLN A 147 6.92 -16.81 -6.95
CA GLN A 147 5.51 -16.41 -7.12
C GLN A 147 4.78 -16.37 -5.78
N GLN A 148 5.06 -17.30 -4.87
CA GLN A 148 4.55 -17.26 -3.50
C GLN A 148 5.07 -16.04 -2.73
N VAL A 149 6.31 -15.61 -2.96
CA VAL A 149 6.89 -14.43 -2.31
C VAL A 149 6.16 -13.17 -2.75
N LEU A 150 5.90 -13.03 -4.05
CA LEU A 150 5.16 -11.90 -4.61
C LEU A 150 3.71 -11.92 -4.15
N HIS A 151 3.01 -13.05 -4.27
CA HIS A 151 1.64 -13.19 -3.78
C HIS A 151 1.51 -12.78 -2.31
N ARG A 152 2.40 -13.30 -1.45
CA ARG A 152 2.45 -12.93 -0.03
C ARG A 152 2.77 -11.44 0.16
N HIS A 153 3.60 -10.85 -0.70
CA HIS A 153 3.86 -9.41 -0.64
C HIS A 153 2.61 -8.59 -0.95
N LEU A 154 1.85 -8.95 -1.99
CA LEU A 154 0.61 -8.27 -2.37
C LEU A 154 -0.46 -8.38 -1.28
N ILE A 155 -0.64 -9.57 -0.69
CA ILE A 155 -1.53 -9.76 0.48
C ILE A 155 -1.12 -8.82 1.62
N ASN A 156 0.16 -8.82 2.01
CA ASN A 156 0.64 -7.95 3.08
C ASN A 156 0.45 -6.47 2.75
N GLN A 157 0.62 -6.05 1.48
CA GLN A 157 0.37 -4.66 1.07
C GLN A 157 -1.10 -4.27 1.29
N VAL A 158 -2.05 -5.13 0.92
CA VAL A 158 -3.48 -4.90 1.16
C VAL A 158 -3.75 -4.81 2.66
N SER A 159 -3.32 -5.80 3.44
CA SER A 159 -3.55 -5.82 4.89
C SER A 159 -2.93 -4.62 5.61
N ASP A 160 -1.72 -4.21 5.21
CA ASP A 160 -1.05 -3.03 5.80
C ASP A 160 -1.81 -1.73 5.45
N ALA A 161 -2.34 -1.61 4.21
CA ALA A 161 -3.11 -0.45 3.79
C ALA A 161 -4.48 -0.38 4.51
N GLU A 162 -5.16 -1.52 4.68
CA GLU A 162 -6.40 -1.61 5.48
C GLU A 162 -6.15 -1.18 6.93
N ALA A 163 -5.10 -1.72 7.55
CA ALA A 163 -4.73 -1.37 8.92
C ALA A 163 -4.43 0.13 9.05
N TYR A 164 -3.76 0.72 8.06
CA TYR A 164 -3.45 2.15 8.08
C TYR A 164 -4.69 3.03 7.93
N VAL A 165 -5.60 2.69 7.01
CA VAL A 165 -6.92 3.35 6.88
C VAL A 165 -7.68 3.29 8.19
N GLN A 166 -7.71 2.13 8.85
CA GLN A 166 -8.40 1.96 10.12
C GLN A 166 -7.79 2.86 11.21
N VAL A 167 -6.47 2.93 11.31
CA VAL A 167 -5.77 3.78 12.29
C VAL A 167 -6.08 5.27 12.07
N ILE A 168 -6.10 5.73 10.81
CA ILE A 168 -6.44 7.13 10.51
C ILE A 168 -7.90 7.41 10.85
N ASN A 169 -8.82 6.51 10.52
CA ASN A 169 -10.24 6.65 10.90
C ASN A 169 -10.42 6.76 12.42
N ASP A 170 -9.76 5.89 13.19
CA ASP A 170 -9.80 5.91 14.65
C ASP A 170 -9.21 7.20 15.23
N ALA A 171 -8.15 7.73 14.60
CA ALA A 171 -7.59 9.03 14.95
C ALA A 171 -8.58 10.16 14.62
N SER A 172 -9.18 10.19 13.43
CA SER A 172 -10.13 11.22 12.99
C SER A 172 -11.33 11.40 13.91
N LEU A 173 -11.74 10.36 14.65
CA LEU A 173 -12.79 10.44 15.66
C LEU A 173 -12.38 11.25 16.91
N LYS A 174 -11.08 11.38 17.18
CA LYS A 174 -10.53 12.03 18.38
C LYS A 174 -10.03 13.45 18.14
N TYR A 175 -9.73 13.79 16.90
CA TYR A 175 -9.13 15.08 16.55
C TYR A 175 -10.16 16.21 16.40
N CYS A 176 -9.73 17.45 16.60
CA CYS A 176 -10.60 18.62 16.46
C CYS A 176 -10.79 19.01 14.99
N ILE A 177 -11.77 19.89 14.71
CA ILE A 177 -12.18 20.27 13.35
C ILE A 177 -10.98 20.80 12.52
N HIS A 178 -10.04 21.52 13.13
CA HIS A 178 -8.91 22.13 12.40
C HIS A 178 -7.84 21.13 11.95
N GLU A 179 -7.69 20.00 12.65
CA GLU A 179 -6.73 18.96 12.29
C GLU A 179 -7.34 17.93 11.32
N ARG A 180 -8.66 18.02 11.08
CA ARG A 180 -9.41 17.10 10.23
C ARG A 180 -9.00 17.20 8.76
N ASP A 181 -8.66 18.39 8.26
CA ASP A 181 -8.22 18.54 6.85
C ASP A 181 -6.92 17.77 6.56
N TYR A 182 -6.00 17.73 7.53
CA TYR A 182 -4.75 16.95 7.42
C TYR A 182 -5.04 15.45 7.43
N LEU A 183 -5.84 14.98 8.39
CA LEU A 183 -6.22 13.57 8.48
C LEU A 183 -7.05 13.11 7.29
N ASP A 184 -7.90 13.98 6.73
CA ASP A 184 -8.66 13.71 5.51
C ASP A 184 -7.73 13.49 4.31
N GLY A 185 -6.66 14.30 4.19
CA GLY A 185 -5.64 14.12 3.15
C GLY A 185 -4.86 12.81 3.29
N MET A 186 -4.52 12.44 4.54
CA MET A 186 -3.88 11.15 4.82
C MET A 186 -4.82 9.98 4.53
N LEU A 187 -6.08 10.08 4.95
CA LEU A 187 -7.10 9.04 4.74
C LEU A 187 -7.34 8.81 3.25
N GLN A 188 -7.47 9.88 2.47
CA GLN A 188 -7.63 9.78 1.03
C GLN A 188 -6.43 9.07 0.38
N THR A 189 -5.22 9.45 0.78
CA THR A 189 -3.98 8.80 0.29
C THR A 189 -3.95 7.32 0.63
N ALA A 190 -4.26 6.96 1.88
CA ALA A 190 -4.30 5.57 2.35
C ALA A 190 -5.37 4.73 1.62
N GLN A 191 -6.53 5.31 1.32
CA GLN A 191 -7.59 4.66 0.54
C GLN A 191 -7.16 4.42 -0.91
N ASP A 192 -6.50 5.39 -1.54
CA ASP A 192 -5.99 5.23 -2.91
C ASP A 192 -4.89 4.15 -2.97
N GLU A 193 -4.04 4.05 -1.95
CA GLU A 193 -3.07 2.95 -1.81
C GLU A 193 -3.73 1.59 -1.63
N LEU A 194 -4.77 1.50 -0.78
CA LEU A 194 -5.53 0.26 -0.58
C LEU A 194 -6.17 -0.22 -1.88
N ILE A 195 -6.78 0.69 -2.66
CA ILE A 195 -7.38 0.37 -3.96
C ILE A 195 -6.31 -0.16 -4.90
N LYS A 196 -5.15 0.51 -5.00
CA LYS A 196 -4.04 0.11 -5.87
C LYS A 196 -3.48 -1.27 -5.48
N ALA A 197 -3.30 -1.53 -4.19
CA ALA A 197 -2.83 -2.82 -3.68
C ALA A 197 -3.83 -3.93 -3.99
N SER A 198 -5.13 -3.67 -3.76
CA SER A 198 -6.21 -4.63 -4.02
C SER A 198 -6.33 -4.99 -5.50
N GLN A 199 -6.18 -4.00 -6.39
CA GLN A 199 -6.15 -4.23 -7.83
C GLN A 199 -4.96 -5.07 -8.26
N SER A 200 -3.79 -4.81 -7.68
CA SER A 200 -2.56 -5.55 -7.97
C SER A 200 -2.67 -7.01 -7.54
N LEU A 201 -3.25 -7.26 -6.35
CA LEU A 201 -3.55 -8.61 -5.87
C LEU A 201 -4.55 -9.33 -6.77
N ARG A 202 -5.67 -8.68 -7.12
CA ARG A 202 -6.67 -9.27 -8.03
C ARG A 202 -6.09 -9.59 -9.40
N TYR A 203 -5.28 -8.69 -9.97
CA TYR A 203 -4.63 -8.94 -11.26
C TYR A 203 -3.74 -10.18 -11.20
N PHE A 204 -2.97 -10.33 -10.11
CA PHE A 204 -2.14 -11.50 -9.87
C PHE A 204 -2.97 -12.79 -9.75
N GLU A 205 -4.11 -12.76 -9.05
CA GLU A 205 -4.99 -13.93 -8.86
C GLU A 205 -5.72 -14.35 -10.15
N VAL A 206 -6.10 -13.39 -11.00
CA VAL A 206 -6.88 -13.65 -12.22
C VAL A 206 -6.00 -14.10 -13.38
N ALA A 207 -4.74 -13.66 -13.46
CA ALA A 207 -3.84 -14.01 -14.56
C ALA A 207 -3.39 -15.48 -14.43
N PRO A 208 -3.98 -16.43 -15.18
CA PRO A 208 -3.59 -17.83 -15.07
C PRO A 208 -2.28 -17.97 -15.84
N SER A 209 -1.17 -18.12 -15.12
CA SER A 209 0.11 -18.62 -15.68
C SER A 209 0.68 -17.85 -16.88
N PHE A 210 0.45 -16.54 -16.99
CA PHE A 210 1.21 -15.73 -17.95
C PHE A 210 2.62 -15.48 -17.41
N SER A 211 3.62 -15.77 -18.24
CA SER A 211 5.00 -15.34 -18.02
C SER A 211 5.02 -13.83 -17.73
N PHE A 212 5.64 -13.47 -16.62
CA PHE A 212 5.56 -12.13 -16.02
C PHE A 212 5.98 -11.03 -17.00
N ILE A 213 5.07 -10.09 -17.28
CA ILE A 213 5.42 -8.78 -17.84
C ILE A 213 5.82 -7.90 -16.65
N SER A 214 6.97 -7.24 -16.74
CA SER A 214 7.51 -6.37 -15.69
C SER A 214 6.49 -5.31 -15.25
N PHE A 215 6.24 -5.19 -13.94
CA PHE A 215 5.32 -4.23 -13.30
C PHE A 215 5.73 -2.74 -13.46
N SER A 216 6.77 -2.46 -14.25
CA SER A 216 7.31 -1.12 -14.45
C SER A 216 6.68 -0.37 -15.63
N ASP A 217 6.01 -1.09 -16.53
CA ASP A 217 5.34 -0.45 -17.67
C ASP A 217 3.91 -0.03 -17.28
N PRO A 218 3.49 1.20 -17.63
CA PRO A 218 2.11 1.62 -17.43
C PRO A 218 1.20 0.78 -18.33
N VAL A 219 0.60 -0.25 -17.75
CA VAL A 219 -0.44 -1.06 -18.41
C VAL A 219 -1.74 -0.28 -18.35
N ASP A 220 -2.38 -0.05 -19.50
CA ASP A 220 -3.74 0.49 -19.54
C ASP A 220 -4.66 -0.44 -18.73
N PRO A 221 -5.35 0.09 -17.71
CA PRO A 221 -6.12 -0.74 -16.79
C PRO A 221 -7.24 -1.46 -17.56
N HIS A 222 -7.30 -2.80 -17.41
CA HIS A 222 -8.35 -3.62 -18.00
C HIS A 222 -9.74 -3.00 -17.73
N PRO A 223 -10.65 -2.93 -18.70
CA PRO A 223 -11.94 -2.24 -18.54
C PRO A 223 -12.73 -2.70 -17.31
N GLU A 224 -12.67 -4.00 -16.98
CA GLU A 224 -13.31 -4.55 -15.79
C GLU A 224 -12.64 -4.11 -14.48
N LEU A 225 -11.32 -3.95 -14.46
CA LEU A 225 -10.58 -3.44 -13.30
C LEU A 225 -10.89 -1.95 -13.08
N THR A 226 -11.01 -1.18 -14.15
CA THR A 226 -11.44 0.23 -14.09
C THR A 226 -12.85 0.35 -13.52
N LYS A 227 -13.79 -0.50 -13.99
CA LYS A 227 -15.16 -0.57 -13.47
C LYS A 227 -15.18 -0.92 -11.97
N MET A 228 -14.43 -1.94 -11.55
CA MET A 228 -14.36 -2.35 -10.15
C MET A 228 -13.68 -1.32 -9.24
N ALA A 229 -12.65 -0.60 -9.74
CA ALA A 229 -12.04 0.52 -9.05
C ALA A 229 -13.06 1.63 -8.77
N GLN A 230 -13.89 1.91 -9.80
CA GLN A 230 -14.95 2.88 -9.73
C GLN A 230 -15.98 2.46 -8.68
N GLU A 231 -16.42 1.20 -8.70
CA GLU A 231 -17.37 0.64 -7.73
C GLU A 231 -16.85 0.72 -6.28
N GLY A 232 -15.60 0.32 -6.03
CA GLY A 232 -14.98 0.42 -4.69
C GLY A 232 -14.80 1.86 -4.20
N LYS A 233 -14.39 2.80 -5.07
CA LYS A 233 -14.35 4.23 -4.74
C LYS A 233 -15.74 4.76 -4.38
N MET A 234 -16.78 4.26 -5.03
CA MET A 234 -18.16 4.70 -4.81
C MET A 234 -18.74 4.14 -3.51
N GLU A 235 -18.41 2.90 -3.16
CA GLU A 235 -18.81 2.30 -1.87
C GLU A 235 -18.19 3.07 -0.68
N LEU A 236 -16.91 3.44 -0.79
CA LEU A 236 -16.23 4.28 0.20
C LEU A 236 -16.85 5.69 0.30
N ARG A 237 -17.22 6.30 -0.84
CA ARG A 237 -17.92 7.60 -0.85
C ARG A 237 -19.31 7.51 -0.21
N ALA A 238 -20.05 6.43 -0.47
CA ALA A 238 -21.37 6.20 0.13
C ALA A 238 -21.29 6.02 1.65
N LEU A 239 -20.28 5.28 2.15
CA LEU A 239 -20.02 5.14 3.58
C LEU A 239 -19.68 6.49 4.24
N ARG A 240 -18.87 7.32 3.56
CA ARG A 240 -18.52 8.67 4.03
C ARG A 240 -19.74 9.59 4.10
N TYR A 241 -20.60 9.58 3.08
CA TYR A 241 -21.85 10.34 3.06
C TYR A 241 -22.79 9.95 4.20
N ASN A 242 -22.96 8.65 4.46
CA ASN A 242 -23.78 8.17 5.57
C ASN A 242 -23.23 8.61 6.93
N TYR A 243 -21.91 8.66 7.10
CA TYR A 243 -21.26 9.16 8.30
C TYR A 243 -21.51 10.66 8.51
N ASP A 244 -21.36 11.48 7.46
CA ASP A 244 -21.59 12.93 7.54
C ASP A 244 -23.06 13.27 7.86
N ILE A 245 -24.02 12.50 7.30
CA ILE A 245 -25.43 12.60 7.67
C ILE A 245 -25.67 12.23 9.15
N HIS A 246 -24.97 11.21 9.64
CA HIS A 246 -25.11 10.78 11.03
C HIS A 246 -24.57 11.85 12.01
N GLU A 247 -23.47 12.53 11.66
CA GLU A 247 -22.94 13.66 12.44
C GLU A 247 -23.87 14.89 12.40
N LEU A 248 -24.46 15.18 11.23
CA LEU A 248 -25.54 16.16 11.07
C LEU A 248 -26.74 15.87 12.00
N ALA A 249 -27.10 14.59 12.14
CA ALA A 249 -28.21 14.17 12.99
C ALA A 249 -27.95 14.37 14.49
N LYS A 250 -26.68 14.40 14.93
CA LYS A 250 -26.28 14.67 16.32
C LYS A 250 -26.35 16.14 16.73
N GLY A 251 -26.79 17.04 15.84
CA GLY A 251 -27.00 18.45 16.16
C GLY A 251 -25.78 19.33 15.95
N PHE A 252 -24.70 18.81 15.34
CA PHE A 252 -23.63 19.63 14.82
C PHE A 252 -24.07 20.29 13.52
N THR A 253 -24.03 21.61 13.46
CA THR A 253 -24.12 22.37 12.20
C THR A 253 -22.77 22.25 11.47
N PRO A 254 -22.67 21.52 10.35
CA PRO A 254 -21.43 21.43 9.61
C PRO A 254 -21.12 22.76 8.96
N SER A 255 -19.85 23.00 8.65
CA SER A 255 -19.48 24.15 7.82
C SER A 255 -20.14 24.03 6.44
N ALA A 256 -20.40 25.18 5.80
CA ALA A 256 -20.94 25.20 4.44
C ALA A 256 -20.09 24.39 3.44
N ALA A 257 -18.78 24.28 3.68
CA ALA A 257 -17.86 23.48 2.87
C ALA A 257 -18.12 21.98 2.99
N VAL A 258 -18.40 21.48 4.21
CA VAL A 258 -18.73 20.06 4.46
C VAL A 258 -20.07 19.71 3.80
N THR A 259 -21.09 20.56 3.99
CA THR A 259 -22.41 20.35 3.36
C THR A 259 -22.33 20.35 1.84
N LYS A 260 -21.58 21.29 1.25
CA LYS A 260 -21.39 21.37 -0.21
C LYS A 260 -20.65 20.16 -0.76
N ARG A 261 -19.67 19.64 -0.03
CA ARG A 261 -18.91 18.43 -0.41
C ARG A 261 -19.80 17.18 -0.34
N ALA A 262 -20.53 16.99 0.76
CA ALA A 262 -21.46 15.86 0.92
C ALA A 262 -22.56 15.83 -0.16
N MET A 263 -23.11 17.00 -0.51
CA MET A 263 -24.08 17.11 -1.61
C MET A 263 -23.48 16.76 -2.97
N LYS A 264 -22.21 17.12 -3.21
CA LYS A 264 -21.50 16.76 -4.44
C LYS A 264 -21.25 15.25 -4.52
N ASP A 265 -20.76 14.65 -3.43
CA ASP A 265 -20.50 13.20 -3.40
C ASP A 265 -21.78 12.39 -3.61
N TYR A 266 -22.91 12.88 -3.09
CA TYR A 266 -24.23 12.30 -3.33
C TYR A 266 -24.70 12.46 -4.79
N ALA A 267 -24.55 13.65 -5.37
CA ALA A 267 -24.92 13.91 -6.76
C ALA A 267 -24.09 13.05 -7.75
N ASP A 268 -22.78 12.94 -7.50
CA ASP A 268 -21.88 12.09 -8.27
C ASP A 268 -22.34 10.62 -8.17
N ALA A 269 -22.75 10.16 -6.97
CA ALA A 269 -23.30 8.82 -6.77
C ALA A 269 -24.62 8.57 -7.54
N CYS A 270 -25.57 9.51 -7.49
CA CYS A 270 -26.84 9.38 -8.19
C CYS A 270 -26.69 9.38 -9.72
N SER A 271 -25.74 10.14 -10.26
CA SER A 271 -25.52 10.24 -11.72
C SER A 271 -25.05 8.92 -12.36
N LEU A 272 -24.36 8.07 -11.60
CA LEU A 272 -23.73 6.85 -12.11
C LEU A 272 -24.63 5.60 -12.01
N PHE A 273 -25.48 5.52 -10.98
CA PHE A 273 -26.36 4.37 -10.77
C PHE A 273 -27.77 4.57 -11.38
N GLY A 274 -28.06 5.76 -11.92
CA GLY A 274 -29.40 6.17 -12.31
C GLY A 274 -30.29 6.42 -11.08
N ALA A 275 -31.08 7.50 -11.09
CA ALA A 275 -31.98 7.84 -9.98
C ALA A 275 -32.94 6.70 -9.61
N ASP A 276 -33.28 5.87 -10.59
CA ASP A 276 -34.25 4.78 -10.49
C ASP A 276 -33.77 3.61 -9.64
N SER A 277 -32.45 3.36 -9.56
CA SER A 277 -31.89 2.27 -8.74
C SER A 277 -32.01 2.50 -7.24
N TRP A 278 -32.30 3.73 -6.82
CA TRP A 278 -32.45 4.12 -5.41
C TRP A 278 -33.91 4.23 -4.96
N GLY A 279 -34.87 3.98 -5.87
CA GLY A 279 -36.31 4.00 -5.58
C GLY A 279 -36.83 5.37 -5.18
N MET A 280 -36.23 6.45 -5.67
CA MET A 280 -36.70 7.82 -5.47
C MET A 280 -37.14 8.41 -6.80
N ASN A 281 -38.45 8.55 -7.00
CA ASN A 281 -38.98 9.41 -8.06
C ASN A 281 -38.47 10.83 -7.83
N ALA A 282 -37.70 11.34 -8.77
CA ALA A 282 -37.13 12.67 -8.74
C ALA A 282 -38.18 13.72 -9.13
N ASP A 283 -38.77 14.41 -8.15
CA ASP A 283 -39.27 15.77 -8.36
C ASP A 283 -38.07 16.72 -8.24
N LEU A 284 -37.27 16.79 -9.30
CA LEU A 284 -36.15 17.70 -9.48
C LEU A 284 -36.65 19.06 -9.99
N ASP A 285 -37.44 19.78 -9.17
CA ASP A 285 -37.86 21.17 -9.45
C ASP A 285 -37.45 22.17 -8.35
N CYS A 286 -36.68 21.73 -7.34
CA CYS A 286 -36.40 22.56 -6.16
C CYS A 286 -35.09 23.38 -6.21
N CYS A 287 -34.30 23.32 -7.28
CA CYS A 287 -33.03 24.08 -7.32
C CYS A 287 -33.17 25.53 -7.82
N ASP A 288 -34.23 25.89 -8.55
CA ASP A 288 -34.36 27.24 -9.13
C ASP A 288 -35.21 28.22 -8.29
N SER A 289 -35.92 27.76 -7.25
CA SER A 289 -36.91 28.59 -6.54
C SER A 289 -36.38 29.36 -5.32
N VAL A 290 -35.09 29.30 -4.99
CA VAL A 290 -34.55 29.98 -3.78
C VAL A 290 -34.20 31.46 -4.01
N SER A 291 -34.19 31.93 -5.26
CA SER A 291 -33.83 33.34 -5.56
C SER A 291 -35.02 34.28 -5.76
N GLN A 292 -36.27 33.80 -5.74
CA GLN A 292 -37.45 34.65 -5.90
C GLN A 292 -38.61 34.16 -5.04
N MET A 293 -38.78 34.71 -3.85
CA MET A 293 -40.08 35.07 -3.28
C MET A 293 -39.88 35.70 -1.89
N GLY A 294 -40.10 37.01 -1.83
CA GLY A 294 -40.44 37.69 -0.58
C GLY A 294 -41.91 37.42 -0.23
N LEU A 295 -42.17 37.44 1.08
CA LEU A 295 -43.46 37.45 1.80
C LEU A 295 -44.09 36.10 2.21
N HIS A 296 -44.27 36.03 3.54
CA HIS A 296 -45.16 35.26 4.41
C HIS A 296 -45.98 34.08 3.84
N VAL A 297 -45.88 32.91 4.48
CA VAL A 297 -47.01 32.12 5.05
C VAL A 297 -46.46 31.03 6.02
N HIS A 298 -47.24 30.80 7.09
CA HIS A 298 -47.30 29.69 8.07
C HIS A 298 -46.31 28.51 8.02
N LYS A 299 -45.88 28.13 9.23
CA LYS A 299 -45.12 26.93 9.66
C LYS A 299 -45.32 25.70 8.74
N LYS A 300 -44.46 25.55 7.73
CA LYS A 300 -44.16 24.24 7.14
C LYS A 300 -43.13 23.52 8.02
N PRO A 301 -43.19 22.18 8.15
CA PRO A 301 -42.10 21.44 8.78
C PRO A 301 -40.80 21.75 8.02
N SER A 302 -39.73 22.04 8.75
CA SER A 302 -38.43 22.29 8.15
C SER A 302 -38.05 21.12 7.24
N PHE A 303 -37.42 21.41 6.11
CA PHE A 303 -36.85 20.40 5.20
C PHE A 303 -36.09 19.31 5.96
N LEU A 304 -35.41 19.69 7.06
CA LEU A 304 -34.73 18.81 7.99
C LEU A 304 -35.65 17.76 8.65
N ASN A 305 -36.90 18.11 8.97
CA ASN A 305 -37.88 17.18 9.53
C ASN A 305 -38.43 16.20 8.49
N LEU A 306 -38.60 16.64 7.24
CA LEU A 306 -39.01 15.76 6.13
C LEU A 306 -37.92 14.75 5.79
N VAL A 307 -36.66 15.19 5.78
CA VAL A 307 -35.49 14.31 5.62
C VAL A 307 -35.41 13.31 6.78
N LYS A 308 -35.52 13.75 8.03
CA LYS A 308 -35.54 12.86 9.21
C LYS A 308 -36.65 11.81 9.15
N LEU A 309 -37.84 12.17 8.68
CA LEU A 309 -38.99 11.25 8.53
C LEU A 309 -38.77 10.21 7.42
N ALA A 310 -38.24 10.62 6.27
CA ALA A 310 -37.95 9.73 5.15
C ALA A 310 -36.86 8.69 5.53
N PHE A 311 -35.83 9.12 6.27
CA PHE A 311 -34.75 8.21 6.70
C PHE A 311 -35.19 7.26 7.82
N ARG A 312 -36.03 7.69 8.76
CA ARG A 312 -36.59 6.81 9.80
C ARG A 312 -37.43 5.68 9.18
N SER A 313 -38.27 6.01 8.19
CA SER A 313 -39.06 5.02 7.45
C SER A 313 -38.20 4.00 6.70
N LYS A 314 -37.02 4.40 6.19
CA LYS A 314 -36.11 3.51 5.46
C LYS A 314 -35.28 2.62 6.39
N ALA A 315 -34.83 3.14 7.53
CA ALA A 315 -34.16 2.35 8.57
C ALA A 315 -35.08 1.27 9.15
N ASP A 316 -36.35 1.61 9.38
CA ASP A 316 -37.35 0.65 9.88
C ASP A 316 -37.63 -0.47 8.84
N ARG A 317 -37.65 -0.13 7.54
CA ARG A 317 -37.78 -1.14 6.47
C ARG A 317 -36.56 -2.05 6.36
N PHE A 318 -35.35 -1.49 6.48
CA PHE A 318 -34.10 -2.25 6.41
C PHE A 318 -33.97 -3.24 7.59
N LEU A 319 -34.39 -2.82 8.79
CA LEU A 319 -34.45 -3.71 9.96
C LEU A 319 -35.52 -4.80 9.80
N ALA A 320 -36.67 -4.49 9.18
CA ALA A 320 -37.71 -5.46 8.89
C ALA A 320 -37.30 -6.49 7.82
N THR A 321 -36.51 -6.10 6.81
CA THR A 321 -36.00 -7.05 5.79
C THR A 321 -34.99 -8.02 6.39
N ARG A 322 -34.14 -7.53 7.30
CA ARG A 322 -33.12 -8.35 7.96
C ARG A 322 -33.69 -9.38 8.95
N GLN A 323 -34.84 -9.10 9.58
CA GLN A 323 -35.56 -10.08 10.40
C GLN A 323 -36.23 -11.18 9.57
N HIS A 324 -36.54 -10.91 8.30
CA HIS A 324 -37.15 -11.89 7.40
C HIS A 324 -36.12 -12.90 6.88
N ASP A 325 -34.88 -12.48 6.67
CA ASP A 325 -33.79 -13.33 6.16
C ASP A 325 -33.18 -14.26 7.23
N SER A 326 -33.32 -13.94 8.53
CA SER A 326 -32.84 -14.81 9.62
C SER A 326 -33.73 -16.03 9.90
N SER A 327 -34.84 -16.20 9.17
CA SER A 327 -35.84 -17.25 9.45
C SER A 327 -35.80 -18.44 8.49
N THR A 328 -34.89 -18.47 7.51
CA THR A 328 -34.80 -19.53 6.50
C THR A 328 -33.37 -20.04 6.33
N SER A 329 -32.90 -20.87 7.28
CA SER A 329 -31.95 -21.98 7.02
C SER A 329 -31.72 -22.79 8.30
N PHE A 330 -32.68 -23.66 8.61
CA PHE A 330 -32.47 -24.79 9.53
C PHE A 330 -32.81 -26.07 8.78
N LEU A 331 -31.83 -26.66 8.11
CA LEU A 331 -31.85 -28.09 7.77
C LEU A 331 -30.46 -28.69 7.96
N SER A 332 -30.32 -29.27 9.14
CA SER A 332 -29.52 -30.43 9.52
C SER A 332 -28.94 -31.27 8.36
N SER A 333 -27.62 -31.43 8.38
CA SER A 333 -26.96 -32.65 7.90
C SER A 333 -25.84 -33.05 8.86
N SER A 334 -26.21 -33.89 9.81
CA SER A 334 -25.30 -34.71 10.62
C SER A 334 -24.65 -35.78 9.73
N ILE A 335 -23.32 -35.85 9.68
CA ILE A 335 -22.59 -37.06 9.32
C ILE A 335 -21.50 -37.29 10.37
N ASN A 336 -21.57 -38.49 10.96
CA ASN A 336 -20.74 -39.03 12.02
C ASN A 336 -19.28 -39.20 11.59
N VAL A 337 -18.36 -38.87 12.49
CA VAL A 337 -17.00 -39.44 12.52
C VAL A 337 -16.95 -40.37 13.72
N VAL A 338 -16.80 -41.68 13.45
CA VAL A 338 -16.41 -42.70 14.43
C VAL A 338 -14.88 -42.66 14.55
N GLN A 339 -14.41 -42.91 15.78
CA GLN A 339 -13.03 -43.00 16.25
C GLN A 339 -12.11 -43.88 15.39
#